data_AF-U6KN09-F1
#
_entry.id   AF-U6KN09-F1
#
_cell.length_a   1.000
_cell.length_b   1.000
_cell.length_c   1.000
_cell.angle_alpha   90.00
_cell.angle_beta   90.00
_cell.angle_gamma   90.00
#
_symmetry.space_group_name_H-M   'P 1'
#
loop_
_entity.id
_entity.type
_entity.pdbx_description
1 polymer ?
#
loop_
_entity_poly.entity_id
_entity_poly.type
_entity_poly.pdbx_seq_one_letter_code
_entity_poly.pdbx_strand_id
1 'polypeptide(L)'
;MVLLSACNPLLDIVAEVPRELLQQFDLPFGGAVLAAEKQIELFSKIPKDFECSFLAGGCGQNTVRVYQALCGNKVRSNQLFSNFSSFANFPFL
;
A
#
# COMPACT_ATOMS: atom_id res chain seq x y z
N MET A 1 -14.28 -7.03 -20.41
CA MET A 1 -13.06 -6.37 -20.93
C MET A 1 -11.87 -6.93 -20.17
N VAL A 2 -10.81 -7.34 -20.87
CA VAL A 2 -9.60 -7.89 -20.25
C VAL A 2 -8.53 -6.81 -20.26
N LEU A 3 -7.93 -6.50 -19.11
CA LEU A 3 -6.83 -5.56 -18.94
C LEU A 3 -5.57 -6.35 -18.56
N LEU A 4 -4.47 -6.12 -19.27
CA LEU A 4 -3.15 -6.65 -18.93
C LEU A 4 -2.27 -5.51 -18.40
N SER A 5 -1.55 -5.75 -17.32
CA SER A 5 -0.63 -4.78 -16.72
C SER A 5 0.70 -5.43 -16.34
N ALA A 6 1.81 -4.75 -16.59
CA ALA A 6 3.12 -5.08 -16.05
C ALA A 6 3.57 -3.94 -15.12
N CYS A 7 3.99 -4.28 -13.91
CA CYS A 7 4.43 -3.31 -12.91
C CYS A 7 5.33 -4.00 -11.89
N ASN A 8 5.93 -3.21 -11.00
CA ASN A 8 6.72 -3.73 -9.88
C ASN A 8 5.76 -4.10 -8.73
N PRO A 9 5.56 -5.39 -8.42
CA PRO A 9 4.81 -5.76 -7.23
C PRO A 9 5.66 -5.46 -6.00
N LEU A 10 5.12 -4.66 -5.07
CA LEU A 10 5.83 -4.24 -3.86
C LEU A 10 5.05 -4.67 -2.61
N LEU A 11 5.76 -4.80 -1.50
CA LEU A 11 5.16 -4.97 -0.17
C LEU A 11 5.30 -3.63 0.56
N ASP A 12 4.16 -2.99 0.84
CA ASP A 12 4.13 -1.76 1.61
C ASP A 12 4.17 -2.12 3.11
N ILE A 13 5.13 -1.53 3.82
CA ILE A 13 5.26 -1.60 5.28
C ILE A 13 4.80 -0.25 5.82
N VAL A 14 3.68 -0.24 6.54
CA VAL A 14 3.06 0.99 7.05
C VAL A 14 3.14 0.99 8.57
N ALA A 15 3.69 2.06 9.15
CA ALA A 15 3.81 2.24 10.59
C ALA A 15 3.70 3.72 10.96
N GLU A 16 3.20 4.02 12.16
CA GLU A 16 3.30 5.35 12.75
C GLU A 16 4.69 5.54 13.34
N VAL A 17 5.41 6.56 12.85
CA VAL A 17 6.83 6.80 13.21
C VAL A 17 7.06 8.25 13.64
N PRO A 18 8.02 8.50 14.54
CA PRO A 18 8.41 9.84 14.94
C PRO A 18 9.05 10.62 13.77
N ARG A 19 8.83 11.94 13.73
CA ARG A 19 9.28 12.79 12.62
C ARG A 19 10.82 12.84 12.50
N GLU A 20 11.50 12.67 13.62
CA GLU A 20 12.96 12.67 13.75
C GLU A 20 13.59 11.56 12.90
N LEU A 21 12.88 10.44 12.70
CA LEU A 21 13.35 9.34 11.85
C LEU A 21 13.49 9.77 10.38
N LEU A 22 12.63 10.65 9.88
CA LEU A 22 12.77 11.17 8.52
C LEU A 22 14.06 11.99 8.37
N GLN A 23 14.41 12.80 9.37
CA GLN A 23 15.65 13.59 9.35
C GLN A 23 16.89 12.70 9.45
N GLN A 24 16.86 11.65 10.27
CA GLN A 24 17.98 10.71 10.41
C GLN A 24 18.34 10.02 9.09
N PHE A 25 17.33 9.71 8.26
CA PHE A 25 17.50 8.99 7.00
C PHE A 25 17.40 9.88 5.74
N ASP A 26 17.43 11.21 5.91
CA ASP A 26 17.35 12.21 4.84
C ASP A 26 16.11 12.04 3.93
N LEU A 27 14.97 11.71 4.53
CA LEU A 27 13.72 11.46 3.83
C LEU A 27 12.86 12.74 3.72
N PRO A 28 12.34 13.08 2.52
CA PRO A 28 11.41 14.18 2.36
C PRO A 28 10.05 13.85 3.01
N PHE A 29 9.49 14.82 3.74
CA PHE A 29 8.14 14.68 4.28
C PHE A 29 7.11 14.60 3.15
N GLY A 30 6.27 13.54 3.17
CA GLY A 30 5.25 13.31 2.15
C GLY A 30 5.80 12.94 0.75
N GLY A 31 7.09 12.58 0.65
CA GLY A 31 7.71 12.19 -0.61
C GLY A 31 7.84 10.67 -0.75
N ALA A 32 8.19 10.25 -1.97
CA ALA A 32 8.59 8.88 -2.30
C ALA A 32 9.97 8.92 -2.94
N VAL A 33 10.89 8.11 -2.44
CA VAL A 33 12.28 8.04 -2.92
C VAL A 33 12.68 6.58 -3.11
N LEU A 34 13.59 6.31 -4.05
CA LEU A 34 14.24 5.01 -4.14
C LEU A 34 15.23 4.87 -2.98
N ALA A 35 15.27 3.69 -2.36
CA ALA A 35 16.18 3.44 -1.25
C ALA A 35 17.64 3.44 -1.74
N ALA A 36 18.47 4.27 -1.12
CA ALA A 36 19.92 4.14 -1.20
C ALA A 36 20.44 3.31 0.00
N GLU A 37 21.75 3.06 0.07
CA GLU A 37 22.36 2.18 1.08
C GLU A 37 21.99 2.56 2.52
N LYS A 38 21.92 3.87 2.81
CA LYS A 38 21.53 4.39 4.13
C LYS A 38 20.10 4.00 4.54
N GLN A 39 19.18 3.89 3.58
CA GLN A 39 17.77 3.58 3.85
C GLN A 39 17.47 2.07 3.89
N ILE A 40 18.40 1.19 3.49
CA ILE A 40 18.17 -0.26 3.48
C ILE A 40 17.90 -0.80 4.90
N GLU A 41 18.54 -0.22 5.93
CA GLU A 41 18.33 -0.62 7.32
C GLU A 41 16.87 -0.42 7.78
N LEU A 42 16.12 0.50 7.17
CA LEU A 42 14.72 0.77 7.53
C LEU A 42 13.83 -0.47 7.33
N PHE A 43 14.13 -1.30 6.34
CA PHE A 43 13.30 -2.49 6.04
C PHE A 43 13.32 -3.52 7.16
N SER A 44 14.39 -3.60 7.95
CA SER A 44 14.47 -4.48 9.12
C SER A 44 14.17 -3.75 10.43
N LYS A 45 14.53 -2.46 10.53
CA LYS A 45 14.32 -1.65 11.73
C LYS A 45 12.84 -1.38 12.01
N ILE A 46 12.08 -0.96 10.99
CA ILE A 46 10.68 -0.55 11.18
C ILE A 46 9.80 -1.69 11.70
N PRO A 47 9.82 -2.91 11.11
CA PRO A 47 9.04 -4.03 11.63
C PRO A 47 9.44 -4.53 13.02
N LYS A 48 10.66 -4.20 13.46
CA LYS A 48 11.18 -4.62 14.76
C LYS A 48 10.81 -3.64 15.87
N ASP A 49 10.85 -2.35 15.57
CA ASP A 49 10.72 -1.28 16.56
C ASP A 49 9.28 -0.70 16.62
N PHE A 50 8.44 -0.96 15.62
CA PHE A 50 7.09 -0.38 15.50
C PHE A 50 6.02 -1.42 15.14
N GLU A 51 4.79 -1.17 15.58
CA GLU A 51 3.62 -1.90 15.09
C GLU A 51 3.36 -1.57 13.62
N CYS A 52 3.36 -2.61 12.78
CA CYS A 52 3.34 -2.46 11.32
C CYS A 52 2.11 -3.14 10.70
N SER A 53 1.55 -2.49 9.70
CA SER A 53 0.59 -3.08 8.75
C SER A 53 1.29 -3.41 7.43
N PHE A 54 1.04 -4.61 6.92
CA PHE A 54 1.62 -5.08 5.67
C PHE A 54 0.56 -5.13 4.57
N LEU A 55 0.80 -4.43 3.46
CA LEU A 55 -0.15 -4.29 2.36
C LEU A 55 0.52 -4.66 1.04
N ALA A 56 -0.21 -5.31 0.15
CA ALA A 56 0.27 -5.51 -1.22
C ALA A 56 0.22 -4.17 -1.97
N GLY A 57 1.39 -3.62 -2.26
CA GLY A 57 1.60 -2.30 -2.83
C GLY A 57 2.02 -2.29 -4.29
N GLY A 58 2.58 -1.15 -4.71
CA GLY A 58 2.97 -0.88 -6.09
C GLY A 58 1.90 -0.12 -6.88
N CYS A 59 2.30 0.95 -7.58
CA CYS A 59 1.36 1.87 -8.23
C CYS A 59 0.46 1.19 -9.28
N GLY A 60 1.06 0.39 -10.17
CA GLY A 60 0.33 -0.34 -11.20
C GLY A 60 -0.57 -1.42 -10.61
N GLN A 61 -0.09 -2.13 -9.59
CA GLN A 61 -0.84 -3.18 -8.91
C GLN A 61 -2.07 -2.60 -8.19
N ASN A 62 -1.92 -1.46 -7.51
CA ASN A 62 -3.02 -0.76 -6.86
C ASN A 62 -4.07 -0.30 -7.90
N THR A 63 -3.64 0.26 -9.02
CA THR A 63 -4.54 0.73 -10.10
C THR A 63 -5.36 -0.43 -10.67
N VAL A 64 -4.72 -1.56 -10.98
CA VAL A 64 -5.38 -2.71 -11.60
C VAL A 64 -6.31 -3.40 -10.60
N ARG A 65 -5.96 -3.44 -9.31
CA ARG A 65 -6.84 -3.94 -8.24
C ARG A 65 -8.15 -3.15 -8.18
N VAL A 66 -8.07 -1.82 -8.25
CA VAL A 66 -9.27 -0.95 -8.27
C VAL A 66 -10.05 -1.15 -9.57
N TYR A 67 -9.38 -1.18 -10.72
CA TYR A 67 -10.04 -1.47 -12.00
C TYR A 67 -10.81 -2.80 -11.96
N GLN A 68 -10.20 -3.86 -11.44
CA GLN A 68 -10.86 -5.16 -11.29
C GLN A 68 -12.04 -5.10 -10.32
N ALA A 69 -11.97 -4.31 -9.24
CA ALA A 69 -13.10 -4.14 -8.33
C ALA A 69 -14.28 -3.41 -9.01
N LEU A 70 -13.99 -2.41 -9.84
CA LEU A 70 -15.02 -1.65 -10.57
C LEU A 70 -15.63 -2.46 -11.72
N CYS A 71 -14.81 -3.10 -12.54
CA CYS A 71 -15.23 -3.79 -13.76
C CYS A 71 -15.53 -5.28 -13.58
N GLY A 72 -14.98 -5.91 -12.54
CA GLY A 72 -15.13 -7.33 -12.24
C GLY A 72 -16.47 -7.72 -11.65
N ASN A 73 -17.31 -6.74 -11.30
CA ASN A 73 -18.69 -6.98 -10.92
C ASN A 73 -19.54 -7.26 -12.16
N LYS A 74 -19.56 -8.53 -12.61
CA LYS A 74 -20.86 -9.09 -12.99
C LYS A 74 -21.67 -9.14 -11.69
N VAL A 75 -22.55 -8.17 -11.51
CA VAL A 75 -23.49 -8.06 -10.40
C VAL A 75 -24.11 -9.44 -10.07
N ARG A 76 -23.68 -10.05 -8.96
CA ARG A 76 -24.60 -10.88 -8.16
C ARG A 76 -25.22 -9.92 -7.14
N SER A 77 -26.44 -9.49 -7.43
CA SER A 77 -27.12 -8.31 -6.86
C SER A 77 -27.25 -8.26 -5.33
N ASN A 78 -26.89 -9.31 -4.59
CA ASN A 78 -27.16 -9.42 -3.16
C ASN A 78 -25.93 -9.27 -2.24
N GLN A 79 -24.73 -8.95 -2.75
CA GLN A 79 -23.53 -8.76 -1.91
C GLN A 79 -22.87 -7.38 -1.98
N LEU A 80 -23.43 -6.45 -2.78
CA LEU A 80 -22.86 -5.10 -2.93
C LEU A 80 -22.80 -4.31 -1.61
N PHE A 81 -23.74 -4.55 -0.68
CA PHE A 81 -23.76 -3.86 0.62
C PHE A 81 -23.02 -4.60 1.74
N SER A 82 -22.71 -5.90 1.59
CA SER A 82 -21.93 -6.64 2.61
C SER A 82 -20.43 -6.50 2.43
N ASN A 83 -19.97 -6.21 1.20
CA ASN A 83 -18.54 -6.08 0.91
C ASN A 83 -18.05 -4.63 1.00
N PHE A 84 -18.95 -3.63 0.92
CA PHE A 84 -18.57 -2.23 1.08
C PHE A 84 -18.14 -1.90 2.51
N SER A 85 -18.72 -2.56 3.51
CA SER A 85 -18.25 -2.51 4.91
C SER A 85 -16.89 -3.20 5.12
N SER A 86 -16.48 -4.10 4.21
CA SER A 86 -15.11 -4.64 4.20
C SER A 86 -14.12 -3.70 3.49
N PHE A 87 -14.56 -2.94 2.48
CA PHE A 87 -13.76 -1.88 1.86
C PHE A 87 -13.59 -0.65 2.76
N ALA A 88 -14.56 -0.34 3.62
CA ALA A 88 -14.44 0.70 4.65
C ALA A 88 -13.42 0.36 5.77
N ASN A 89 -12.92 -0.88 5.80
CA ASN A 89 -11.81 -1.31 6.66
C ASN A 89 -10.44 -1.30 5.94
N PHE A 90 -10.34 -0.70 4.75
CA PHE A 90 -9.03 -0.28 4.23
C PHE A 90 -8.65 1.05 4.91
N PRO A 91 -7.65 1.08 5.81
CA PRO A 91 -7.41 2.25 6.66
C PRO A 91 -6.79 3.45 5.95
N PHE A 92 -6.82 3.54 4.61
CA PHE A 92 -6.11 4.59 3.86
C PHE A 92 -6.77 5.00 2.53
N LEU A 93 -8.11 5.05 2.47
CA LEU A 93 -8.83 5.96 1.56
C LEU A 93 -9.56 7.01 2.38
#